data_AF-A0A527U253-F1
#
_entry.id   AF-A0A527U253-F1
#
_cell.length_a   1.000
_cell.length_b   1.000
_cell.length_c   1.000
_cell.angle_alpha   90.00
_cell.angle_beta   90.00
_cell.angle_gamma   90.00
#
_symmetry.space_group_name_H-M   'P 1'
#
loop_
_entity.id
_entity.type
_entity.pdbx_description
1 polymer ?
#
loop_
_entity_poly.entity_id
_entity_poly.type
_entity_poly.pdbx_seq_one_letter_code
_entity_poly.pdbx_strand_id
1 'polypeptide(L)'
;MPELKLGRLPKVGVARLTIALPEPLKEELDQYAGEHSRLYEPVEVAALIPHMLEAFLRSDRGWRGRKAKASRARQRGAAPASDKTQSGPDGDGSS
;
A
#
# COMPACT_ATOMS: atom_id res chain seq x y z
N MET A 1 -15.81 18.08 -28.95
CA MET A 1 -16.57 17.75 -27.73
C MET A 1 -15.60 17.90 -26.56
N PRO A 2 -15.90 18.67 -25.50
CA PRO A 2 -14.93 18.92 -24.44
C PRO A 2 -14.69 17.64 -23.64
N GLU A 3 -13.45 17.18 -23.67
CA GLU A 3 -13.00 15.97 -22.98
C GLU A 3 -12.84 16.29 -21.49
N LEU A 4 -13.60 15.58 -20.64
CA LEU A 4 -13.50 15.73 -19.19
C LEU A 4 -12.10 15.27 -18.78
N LYS A 5 -11.28 16.21 -18.27
CA LYS A 5 -9.90 15.98 -17.77
C LYS A 5 -9.81 15.03 -16.57
N LEU A 6 -10.94 14.49 -16.12
CA LEU A 6 -10.97 13.49 -15.06
C LEU A 6 -10.83 12.11 -15.72
N GLY A 7 -9.61 11.56 -15.69
CA GLY A 7 -9.38 10.15 -16.01
C GLY A 7 -10.22 9.23 -15.11
N ARG A 8 -10.29 7.94 -15.44
CA ARG A 8 -11.11 6.97 -14.67
C ARG A 8 -10.82 7.09 -13.16
N LEU A 9 -11.87 7.42 -12.41
CA LEU A 9 -11.82 7.50 -10.96
C LEU A 9 -11.32 6.17 -10.37
N PRO A 10 -10.42 6.21 -9.37
CA PRO A 10 -9.96 5.01 -8.70
C PRO A 10 -11.14 4.29 -8.07
N LYS A 11 -11.29 3.00 -8.37
CA LYS A 11 -12.28 2.15 -7.72
C LYS A 11 -11.90 2.02 -6.25
N VAL A 12 -12.66 2.65 -5.35
CA VAL A 12 -12.58 2.36 -3.93
C VAL A 12 -13.24 1.00 -3.73
N GLY A 13 -12.41 -0.03 -3.50
CA GLY A 13 -12.88 -1.40 -3.29
C GLY A 13 -12.89 -1.74 -1.79
N VAL A 14 -13.98 -2.35 -1.32
CA VAL A 14 -14.01 -3.01 -0.02
C VAL A 14 -13.66 -4.48 -0.23
N ALA A 15 -12.62 -4.97 0.46
CA ALA A 15 -12.28 -6.39 0.48
C ALA A 15 -12.92 -7.05 1.71
N ARG A 16 -13.70 -8.11 1.50
CA ARG A 16 -14.24 -8.94 2.58
C ARG A 16 -13.31 -10.13 2.82
N LEU A 17 -12.97 -10.39 4.07
CA LEU A 17 -12.14 -11.52 4.48
C LEU A 17 -12.85 -12.26 5.61
N THR A 18 -12.90 -13.60 5.51
CA THR A 18 -13.30 -14.47 6.62
C THR A 18 -12.04 -15.01 7.28
N ILE A 19 -11.96 -14.90 8.61
CA ILE A 19 -10.82 -15.37 9.39
C ILE A 19 -11.32 -16.33 10.47
N ALA A 20 -10.56 -17.40 10.72
CA ALA A 20 -10.75 -18.23 11.89
C ALA A 20 -9.90 -17.65 13.03
N LEU A 21 -10.50 -17.46 14.20
CA LEU A 21 -9.84 -16.98 15.41
C LEU A 21 -9.92 -18.09 16.47
N PRO A 22 -8.85 -18.30 17.27
CA PRO A 22 -8.98 -19.06 18.51
C PRO A 22 -10.04 -18.42 19.41
N GLU A 23 -10.83 -19.24 20.09
CA GLU A 23 -11.89 -18.78 20.99
C GLU A 23 -11.39 -17.82 22.10
N PRO A 24 -10.25 -18.08 22.77
CA PRO A 24 -9.73 -17.15 23.78
C PRO A 24 -9.40 -15.77 23.22
N LEU A 25 -8.92 -15.70 21.97
CA LEU A 25 -8.60 -14.43 21.33
C LEU A 25 -9.88 -13.64 21.00
N LYS A 26 -10.96 -14.32 20.63
CA LYS A 26 -12.26 -13.67 20.39
C LYS A 26 -12.81 -13.08 21.69
N GLU A 27 -12.73 -13.81 22.80
CA GLU A 27 -13.19 -13.33 24.11
C GLU A 27 -12.41 -12.10 24.59
N GLU A 28 -11.09 -12.07 24.42
CA GLU A 28 -10.28 -10.90 24.75
C GLU A 28 -10.64 -9.68 23.88
N LEU A 29 -10.88 -9.90 22.59
CA LEU A 29 -11.29 -8.83 21.68
C LEU A 29 -12.68 -8.27 22.06
N ASP A 30 -13.62 -9.14 22.43
CA ASP A 30 -14.97 -8.72 22.88
C ASP A 30 -14.90 -7.87 24.15
N GLN A 31 -14.07 -8.29 25.12
CA GLN A 31 -13.84 -7.52 26.34
C GLN A 31 -13.24 -6.15 26.02
N TYR A 32 -12.22 -6.10 25.16
CA TYR A 32 -11.62 -4.85 24.71
C TYR A 32 -12.63 -3.92 24.04
N ALA A 33 -13.49 -4.45 23.16
CA ALA A 33 -14.55 -3.69 22.52
C ALA A 33 -15.58 -3.16 23.53
N GLY A 34 -15.91 -3.97 24.55
CA GLY A 34 -16.76 -3.57 25.67
C GLY A 34 -16.14 -2.44 26.50
N GLU A 35 -14.85 -2.49 26.80
CA GLU A 35 -14.14 -1.41 27.48
C GLU A 35 -14.10 -0.13 26.65
N HIS A 36 -13.78 -0.25 25.36
CA HIS A 36 -13.80 0.88 24.42
C HIS A 36 -15.18 1.53 24.35
N SER A 37 -16.24 0.72 24.32
CA SER A 37 -17.64 1.16 24.28
C SER A 37 -18.07 1.90 25.56
N ARG A 38 -17.41 1.66 26.70
CA ARG A 38 -17.69 2.39 27.95
C ARG A 38 -17.07 3.79 27.95
N LEU A 39 -15.95 3.96 27.29
CA LEU A 39 -15.20 5.22 27.23
C LEU A 39 -15.64 6.11 26.06
N TYR A 40 -16.11 5.48 24.98
CA TYR A 40 -16.46 6.13 23.72
C TYR A 40 -17.85 5.67 23.26
N GLU A 41 -17.99 5.43 21.96
CA GLU A 41 -19.23 4.93 21.36
C GLU A 41 -19.26 3.40 21.36
N PRO A 42 -20.46 2.80 21.47
CA PRO A 42 -20.66 1.37 21.32
C PRO A 42 -20.08 0.87 20.00
N VAL A 43 -19.16 -0.09 20.08
CA VAL A 43 -18.46 -0.63 18.92
C VAL A 43 -18.30 -2.15 19.02
N GLU A 44 -18.58 -2.83 17.92
CA GLU A 44 -18.34 -4.26 17.77
C GLU A 44 -16.89 -4.54 17.37
N VAL A 45 -16.36 -5.69 17.78
CA VAL A 45 -15.00 -6.15 17.42
C VAL A 45 -14.75 -6.08 15.92
N ALA A 46 -15.75 -6.47 15.11
CA ALA A 46 -15.63 -6.50 13.64
C ALA A 46 -15.35 -5.11 13.04
N ALA A 47 -15.80 -4.03 13.69
CA ALA A 47 -15.52 -2.66 13.27
C ALA A 47 -14.12 -2.20 13.71
N LEU A 48 -13.60 -2.71 14.84
CA LEU A 48 -12.27 -2.37 15.34
C LEU A 48 -11.13 -3.09 14.60
N ILE A 49 -11.34 -4.33 14.18
CA ILE A 49 -10.31 -5.18 13.54
C ILE A 49 -9.61 -4.46 12.37
N PRO A 50 -10.31 -3.83 11.40
CA PRO A 50 -9.64 -3.13 10.30
C PRO A 50 -8.69 -2.03 10.79
N HIS A 51 -9.09 -1.25 11.79
CA HIS A 51 -8.28 -0.17 12.36
C HIS A 51 -7.07 -0.70 13.13
N MET A 52 -7.25 -1.77 13.91
CA MET A 52 -6.16 -2.42 14.62
C MET A 52 -5.11 -2.97 13.65
N LEU A 53 -5.54 -3.64 12.58
CA LEU A 53 -4.63 -4.17 11.56
C LEU A 53 -3.89 -3.05 10.83
N GLU A 54 -4.55 -1.93 10.54
CA GLU A 54 -3.89 -0.79 9.92
C GLU A 54 -2.82 -0.19 10.86
N ALA A 55 -3.16 -0.01 12.14
CA ALA A 55 -2.22 0.47 13.15
C ALA A 55 -1.02 -0.48 13.31
N PHE A 56 -1.26 -1.79 13.31
CA PHE A 56 -0.21 -2.82 13.36
C PHE A 56 0.74 -2.73 12.16
N LEU A 57 0.21 -2.66 10.93
CA LEU A 57 1.05 -2.53 9.73
C LEU A 57 1.85 -1.21 9.71
N ARG A 58 1.30 -0.15 10.30
CA ARG A 58 1.98 1.15 10.43
C ARG A 58 3.11 1.10 11.46
N SER A 59 2.95 0.32 12.54
CA SER A 59 3.94 0.23 13.60
C SER A 59 5.10 -0.73 13.27
N ASP A 60 4.87 -1.79 12.48
CA ASP A 60 5.88 -2.76 12.06
C ASP A 60 7.00 -2.11 11.22
N ARG A 61 8.14 -1.83 11.87
CA ARG A 61 9.32 -1.23 11.25
C ARG A 61 9.95 -2.14 10.19
N GLY A 62 9.95 -3.46 10.44
CA GLY A 62 10.51 -4.44 9.51
C GLY A 62 9.72 -4.48 8.21
N TRP A 63 8.39 -4.47 8.32
CA TRP A 63 7.49 -4.34 7.18
C TRP A 63 7.69 -3.03 6.42
N ARG A 64 7.68 -1.89 7.12
CA ARG A 64 7.86 -0.57 6.50
C ARG A 64 9.19 -0.44 5.75
N GLY A 65 10.27 -0.95 6.34
CA GLY A 65 11.59 -0.96 5.70
C GLY A 65 11.59 -1.75 4.39
N ARG A 66 10.96 -2.94 4.36
CA ARG A 66 10.83 -3.74 3.12
C ARG A 66 9.95 -3.06 2.07
N LYS A 67 8.81 -2.48 2.48
CA LYS A 67 7.89 -1.77 1.58
C LYS A 67 8.58 -0.59 0.88
N ALA A 68 9.36 0.20 1.62
CA ALA A 68 10.11 1.34 1.08
C ALA A 68 11.23 0.91 0.10
N LYS A 69 11.90 -0.22 0.37
CA LYS A 69 12.89 -0.77 -0.57
C LYS A 69 12.22 -1.25 -1.86
N ALA A 70 11.09 -1.94 -1.77
CA ALA A 70 10.34 -2.43 -2.92
C ALA A 70 9.80 -1.30 -3.81
N SER A 71 9.28 -0.21 -3.21
CA SER A 71 8.85 0.97 -3.98
C SER A 71 10.01 1.62 -4.72
N ARG A 72 11.18 1.76 -4.08
CA ARG A 72 12.38 2.31 -4.70
C ARG A 72 12.94 1.43 -5.81
N ALA A 73 12.88 0.11 -5.65
CA ALA A 73 13.28 -0.84 -6.71
C ALA A 73 12.37 -0.72 -7.94
N ARG A 74 11.05 -0.62 -7.75
CA ARG A 74 10.08 -0.39 -8.83
C ARG A 74 10.31 0.93 -9.57
N GLN A 75 10.66 1.99 -8.84
CA GLN A 75 11.00 3.29 -9.45
C GLN A 75 12.27 3.23 -10.29
N ARG A 76 13.30 2.48 -9.85
CA ARG A 76 14.55 2.29 -10.60
C ARG A 76 14.39 1.42 -11.84
N GLY A 77 13.48 0.44 -11.83
CA GLY A 77 13.19 -0.41 -12.99
C GLY A 77 12.26 0.22 -14.04
N ALA A 78 11.67 1.38 -13.75
CA ALA A 78 10.73 2.08 -14.65
C ALA A 78 11.35 3.30 -15.36
N ALA A 79 12.63 3.62 -15.14
CA ALA A 79 13.31 4.64 -15.91
C ALA A 79 13.63 4.09 -17.31
N PRO A 80 13.17 4.73 -18.41
CA PRO A 80 13.56 4.30 -19.74
C PRO A 80 15.06 4.51 -19.90
N ALA A 81 15.75 3.48 -20.37
CA ALA A 81 17.15 3.58 -20.75
C ALA A 81 17.26 4.65 -21.85
N SER A 82 17.84 5.81 -21.50
CA SER A 82 18.23 6.81 -22.47
C SER A 82 19.32 6.20 -23.33
N ASP A 83 18.93 5.77 -24.51
CA ASP A 83 19.79 5.34 -25.60
C ASP A 83 20.78 6.47 -25.91
N LYS A 84 22.03 6.33 -25.43
CA LYS A 84 23.15 7.08 -25.98
C LYS A 84 23.64 6.29 -27.19
N THR A 85 22.95 6.48 -28.31
CA THR A 85 23.50 6.19 -29.64
C THR A 85 24.81 6.95 -29.75
N GLN A 86 25.90 6.21 -29.73
CA GLN A 86 27.25 6.71 -29.96
C GLN A 86 27.38 6.99 -31.45
N SER A 87 27.01 8.21 -31.86
CA SER A 87 27.28 8.72 -33.20
C SER A 87 28.78 8.99 -33.34
N GLY A 88 29.51 8.06 -33.95
CA GLY A 88 30.82 8.37 -34.54
C GLY A 88 30.59 9.13 -35.85
N PRO A 89 31.41 10.14 -36.20
CA PRO A 89 31.55 10.55 -37.58
C PRO A 89 32.74 9.81 -38.19
N ASP A 90 32.43 9.13 -39.29
CA ASP A 90 33.37 8.62 -40.27
C ASP A 90 34.30 9.71 -40.81
N GLY A 91 35.51 9.28 -41.14
CA GLY A 91 36.31 9.67 -42.29
C GLY A 91 36.36 11.14 -42.71
N ASP A 92 37.55 11.71 -42.65
CA ASP A 92 38.02 12.47 -43.82
C ASP A 92 39.49 12.15 -44.05
N GLY A 93 39.78 11.70 -45.27
CA GLY A 93 41.13 11.54 -45.78
C GLY A 93 41.33 12.55 -46.88
N SER A 94 42.47 13.23 -46.90
CA SER A 94 42.99 13.80 -48.14
C SER A 94 44.48 14.14 -48.02
N SER A 95 45.21 13.60 -49.01
CA SER A 95 46.45 14.01 -49.68
C SER A 95 47.55 14.75 -48.93
#